data_AF-C2G2B6-F1
#
_entry.id   AF-C2G2B6-F1
#
_cell.length_a   1.000
_cell.length_b   1.000
_cell.length_c   1.000
_cell.angle_alpha   90.00
_cell.angle_beta   90.00
_cell.angle_gamma   90.00
#
_symmetry.space_group_name_H-M   'P 1'
#
loop_
_entity.id
_entity.type
_entity.pdbx_description
1 polymer ?
#
loop_
_entity_poly.entity_id
_entity_poly.type
_entity_poly.pdbx_seq_one_letter_code
_entity_poly.pdbx_strand_id
1 'polypeptide(L)'
;MNKIINSIILVSFMVLVSCSTYKFVEGSVLKSWSVKPGEVAVLKSSKPKIYRFLIINNSSEDNDLIVKNADGTFIQQIVRHDTAEVKAALNGIRIENSDQKDAFFTLSVFLNRESFKMPEVEKQKL
;
A
#
# COMPACT_ATOMS: atom_id res chain seq x y z
N MET A 1 -27.55 -4.58 -39.57
CA MET A 1 -27.65 -5.19 -38.23
C MET A 1 -26.35 -5.91 -37.91
N ASN A 2 -25.88 -5.84 -36.66
CA ASN A 2 -24.75 -6.59 -36.06
C ASN A 2 -23.33 -5.97 -36.07
N LYS A 3 -23.16 -4.72 -35.62
CA LYS A 3 -21.83 -4.25 -35.13
C LYS A 3 -21.84 -3.48 -33.80
N ILE A 4 -23.00 -3.23 -33.18
CA ILE A 4 -23.09 -2.36 -31.98
C ILE A 4 -23.16 -3.18 -30.67
N ILE A 5 -23.38 -4.50 -30.73
CA ILE A 5 -23.68 -5.29 -29.52
C ILE A 5 -22.41 -5.71 -28.74
N ASN A 6 -21.23 -5.75 -29.37
CA ASN A 6 -20.00 -6.19 -28.68
C ASN A 6 -19.27 -5.09 -27.89
N SER A 7 -19.54 -3.81 -28.16
CA SER A 7 -18.85 -2.72 -27.45
C SER A 7 -19.51 -2.32 -26.12
N ILE A 8 -20.75 -2.76 -25.87
CA ILE A 8 -21.49 -2.44 -24.64
C ILE A 8 -21.24 -3.48 -23.53
N ILE A 9 -20.77 -4.67 -23.89
CA ILE A 9 -20.49 -5.75 -22.93
C ILE A 9 -19.14 -5.55 -22.22
N LEU A 10 -18.20 -4.79 -22.80
CA LEU A 10 -16.90 -4.56 -22.18
C LEU A 10 -16.91 -3.46 -21.10
N VAL A 11 -17.87 -2.53 -21.14
CA VAL A 11 -17.93 -1.40 -20.19
C VAL A 11 -18.75 -1.76 -18.94
N SER A 12 -19.61 -2.78 -19.02
CA SER A 12 -20.48 -3.17 -17.90
C SER A 12 -19.83 -4.18 -16.93
N PHE A 13 -18.71 -4.82 -17.31
CA PHE A 13 -17.96 -5.71 -16.40
C PHE A 13 -16.89 -4.98 -15.58
N MET A 14 -16.69 -3.68 -15.81
CA MET A 14 -15.73 -2.86 -15.08
C MET A 14 -16.34 -2.14 -13.86
N VAL A 15 -17.45 -2.65 -13.32
CA VAL A 15 -18.17 -2.06 -12.17
C VAL A 15 -18.36 -3.05 -11.01
N LEU A 16 -17.82 -4.28 -11.10
CA LEU A 16 -17.99 -5.30 -10.05
C LEU A 16 -16.69 -5.82 -9.42
N VAL A 17 -15.58 -5.11 -9.57
CA VAL A 17 -14.39 -5.39 -8.74
C VAL A 17 -14.44 -4.50 -7.51
N SER A 18 -15.06 -5.05 -6.46
CA SER A 18 -14.92 -4.64 -5.06
C SER A 18 -15.34 -3.20 -4.75
N CYS A 19 -16.64 -3.02 -4.50
CA CYS A 19 -17.13 -2.02 -3.56
C CYS A 19 -16.64 -2.33 -2.13
N SER A 20 -15.33 -2.30 -1.90
CA SER A 20 -14.82 -1.96 -0.58
C SER A 20 -15.06 -0.47 -0.43
N THR A 21 -16.23 -0.12 0.11
CA THR A 21 -16.48 1.25 0.56
C THR A 21 -15.57 1.49 1.75
N TYR A 22 -14.35 1.93 1.47
CA TYR A 22 -13.38 2.33 2.48
C TYR A 22 -14.00 3.45 3.31
N LYS A 23 -14.48 3.11 4.51
CA LYS A 23 -14.93 4.10 5.48
C LYS A 23 -13.68 4.71 6.12
N PHE A 24 -13.15 5.74 5.50
CA PHE A 24 -12.07 6.53 6.07
C PHE A 24 -12.54 7.12 7.39
N VAL A 25 -11.80 6.86 8.46
CA VAL A 25 -12.08 7.42 9.78
C VAL A 25 -11.62 8.88 9.77
N GLU A 26 -12.47 9.77 10.28
CA GLU A 26 -12.18 11.20 10.40
C GLU A 26 -10.81 11.41 11.10
N GLY A 27 -9.88 12.10 10.43
CA GLY A 27 -8.50 12.30 10.91
C GLY A 27 -7.42 11.37 10.32
N SER A 28 -7.71 10.55 9.31
CA SER A 28 -6.68 9.77 8.61
C SER A 28 -5.86 10.62 7.63
N VAL A 29 -4.54 10.41 7.55
CA VAL A 29 -3.71 10.96 6.46
C VAL A 29 -3.45 9.88 5.42
N LEU A 30 -3.66 10.23 4.14
CA LEU A 30 -3.45 9.36 2.99
C LEU A 30 -2.31 9.90 2.12
N LYS A 31 -1.38 9.03 1.76
CA LYS A 31 -0.36 9.35 0.76
C LYS A 31 0.10 8.08 0.05
N SER A 32 0.56 8.25 -1.19
CA SER A 32 0.95 7.14 -2.06
C SER A 32 2.43 7.25 -2.44
N TRP A 33 3.06 6.08 -2.63
CA TRP A 33 4.44 5.96 -3.08
C TRP A 33 4.55 4.87 -4.14
N SER A 34 5.56 5.03 -4.98
CA SER A 34 6.05 3.98 -5.87
C SER A 34 7.29 3.34 -5.24
N VAL A 35 7.39 2.02 -5.32
CA VAL A 35 8.55 1.24 -4.91
C VAL A 35 9.01 0.43 -6.10
N LYS A 36 10.15 0.81 -6.68
CA LYS A 36 10.71 0.07 -7.82
C LYS A 36 11.28 -1.28 -7.37
N PRO A 37 11.51 -2.20 -8.31
CA PRO A 37 12.26 -3.43 -8.02
C PRO A 37 13.61 -3.11 -7.38
N GLY A 38 13.91 -3.71 -6.23
CA GLY A 38 15.12 -3.42 -5.46
C GLY A 38 15.13 -2.06 -4.76
N GLU A 39 13.98 -1.42 -4.55
CA GLU A 39 13.84 -0.29 -3.63
C GLU A 39 13.05 -0.71 -2.38
N VAL A 40 13.23 0.04 -1.29
CA VAL A 40 12.53 -0.18 -0.03
C VAL A 40 11.97 1.13 0.48
N ALA A 41 10.66 1.19 0.69
CA ALA A 41 10.06 2.31 1.40
C ALA A 41 10.17 2.09 2.90
N VAL A 42 10.72 3.08 3.63
CA VAL A 42 10.95 2.98 5.07
C VAL A 42 10.03 3.96 5.80
N LEU A 43 9.11 3.43 6.60
CA LEU A 43 8.24 4.23 7.47
C LEU A 43 8.98 4.56 8.77
N LYS A 44 9.19 5.86 9.04
CA LYS A 44 9.87 6.37 10.24
C LYS A 44 8.95 7.27 11.05
N SER A 45 8.94 7.10 12.36
CA SER A 45 8.32 8.02 13.32
C SER A 45 9.38 8.60 14.24
N SER A 46 9.22 9.86 14.63
CA SER A 46 10.06 10.50 15.66
C SER A 46 9.83 9.92 17.05
N LYS A 47 8.77 9.12 17.23
CA LYS A 47 8.39 8.48 18.50
C LYS A 47 8.27 6.97 18.31
N PRO A 48 9.00 6.14 19.07
CA PRO A 48 8.89 4.68 19.03
C PRO A 48 7.61 4.24 19.76
N LYS A 49 6.47 4.45 19.12
CA LYS A 49 5.15 3.97 19.55
C LYS A 49 4.65 2.92 18.57
N ILE A 50 3.79 2.03 19.06
CA ILE A 50 3.02 1.13 18.21
C ILE A 50 1.88 1.93 17.59
N TYR A 51 1.76 1.86 16.28
CA TYR A 51 0.70 2.49 15.52
C TYR A 51 -0.11 1.43 14.80
N ARG A 52 -1.37 1.77 14.51
CA ARG A 52 -2.21 1.04 13.55
C ARG A 52 -2.29 1.88 12.29
N PHE A 53 -2.00 1.27 11.16
CA PHE A 53 -2.07 1.91 9.85
C PHE A 53 -2.50 0.87 8.81
N LEU A 54 -3.16 1.33 7.75
CA LEU A 54 -3.45 0.51 6.59
C LEU A 54 -2.38 0.73 5.54
N ILE A 55 -1.91 -0.35 4.94
CA ILE A 55 -1.19 -0.32 3.67
C ILE A 55 -2.13 -0.91 2.63
N ILE A 56 -2.37 -0.13 1.58
CA ILE A 56 -3.19 -0.53 0.45
C ILE A 56 -2.26 -0.76 -0.73
N ASN A 57 -2.25 -1.98 -1.28
CA ASN A 57 -1.50 -2.29 -2.48
C ASN A 57 -2.33 -1.88 -3.71
N ASN A 58 -2.00 -0.71 -4.27
CA ASN A 58 -2.69 -0.15 -5.43
C ASN A 58 -1.93 -0.45 -6.74
N SER A 59 -1.04 -1.44 -6.75
CA SER A 59 -0.30 -1.84 -7.94
C SER A 59 -1.26 -2.30 -9.03
N SER A 60 -1.04 -1.83 -10.26
CA SER A 60 -1.81 -2.28 -11.44
C SER A 60 -1.37 -3.65 -11.94
N GLU A 61 -0.12 -3.99 -11.66
CA GLU A 61 0.52 -5.25 -12.02
C GLU A 61 0.47 -6.23 -10.83
N ASP A 62 0.75 -7.50 -11.09
CA ASP A 62 0.74 -8.58 -10.08
C ASP A 62 1.93 -8.50 -9.10
N ASN A 63 2.09 -7.33 -8.48
CA ASN A 63 3.18 -7.04 -7.58
C ASN A 63 2.67 -7.11 -6.15
N ASP A 64 3.22 -8.01 -5.36
CA ASP A 64 2.93 -8.08 -3.95
C ASP A 64 3.87 -7.16 -3.16
N LEU A 65 3.35 -6.64 -2.05
CA LEU A 65 4.14 -5.87 -1.11
C LEU A 65 4.50 -6.74 0.07
N ILE A 66 5.79 -6.77 0.41
CA ILE A 66 6.28 -7.44 1.60
C ILE A 66 6.54 -6.40 2.67
N VAL A 67 5.83 -6.52 3.78
CA VAL A 67 5.99 -5.67 4.95
C VAL A 67 6.89 -6.37 5.95
N LYS A 68 7.94 -5.68 6.40
CA LYS A 68 8.92 -6.19 7.37
C LYS A 68 9.15 -5.19 8.50
N ASN A 69 9.59 -5.70 9.63
CA ASN A 69 10.16 -4.88 10.71
C ASN A 69 11.50 -4.27 10.25
N ALA A 70 12.02 -3.34 11.04
CA ALA A 70 13.29 -2.65 10.74
C ALA A 70 14.50 -3.57 10.67
N ASP A 71 14.46 -4.67 11.40
CA ASP A 71 15.46 -5.75 11.40
C ASP A 71 15.34 -6.70 10.18
N GLY A 72 14.35 -6.47 9.31
CA GLY A 72 14.07 -7.33 8.16
C GLY A 72 13.17 -8.53 8.46
N THR A 73 12.70 -8.70 9.71
CA THR A 73 11.77 -9.77 10.07
C THR A 73 10.44 -9.58 9.33
N PHE A 74 9.97 -10.62 8.65
CA PHE A 74 8.70 -10.63 7.93
C PHE A 74 7.52 -10.36 8.88
N ILE A 75 6.63 -9.46 8.46
CA ILE A 75 5.36 -9.19 9.15
C ILE A 75 4.22 -9.77 8.32
N GLN A 76 4.09 -9.33 7.07
CA GLN A 76 2.94 -9.66 6.22
C GLN A 76 3.24 -9.44 4.75
N GLN A 77 2.54 -10.18 3.89
CA GLN A 77 2.46 -9.96 2.44
C GLN A 77 1.09 -9.38 2.10
N ILE A 78 1.06 -8.38 1.22
CA ILE A 78 -0.16 -7.70 0.75
C ILE A 78 -0.24 -7.91 -0.75
N VAL A 79 -1.18 -8.75 -1.18
CA VAL A 79 -1.34 -9.07 -2.59
C VAL A 79 -1.90 -7.89 -3.37
N ARG A 80 -1.79 -7.93 -4.69
CA ARG A 80 -2.34 -6.87 -5.56
C ARG A 80 -3.80 -6.54 -5.22
N HIS A 81 -4.11 -5.23 -5.12
CA HIS A 81 -5.43 -4.69 -4.79
C HIS A 81 -5.97 -5.08 -3.42
N ASP A 82 -5.10 -5.58 -2.54
CA ASP A 82 -5.45 -5.91 -1.17
C ASP A 82 -5.01 -4.82 -0.18
N THR A 83 -5.56 -4.90 1.03
CA THR A 83 -5.29 -4.00 2.13
C THR A 83 -4.96 -4.78 3.38
N ALA A 84 -3.91 -4.37 4.08
CA ALA A 84 -3.58 -4.92 5.39
C ALA A 84 -3.58 -3.84 6.46
N GLU A 85 -4.21 -4.14 7.61
CA GLU A 85 -3.96 -3.40 8.85
C GLU A 85 -2.67 -3.94 9.47
N VAL A 86 -1.69 -3.06 9.63
CA VAL A 86 -0.44 -3.37 10.29
C VAL A 86 -0.41 -2.65 11.64
N LYS A 87 -0.17 -3.43 12.69
CA LYS A 87 0.05 -2.94 14.04
C LYS A 87 1.49 -3.16 14.45
N ALA A 88 2.32 -2.14 14.24
CA ALA A 88 3.76 -2.25 14.51
C ALA A 88 4.33 -0.93 15.04
N ALA A 89 5.52 -1.01 15.64
CA ALA A 89 6.27 0.19 15.95
C ALA A 89 6.72 0.84 14.63
N LEU A 90 6.34 2.10 14.39
CA LEU A 90 6.77 2.85 13.20
C LEU A 90 8.20 3.36 13.38
N ASN A 91 9.14 2.44 13.56
CA ASN A 91 10.56 2.74 13.72
C ASN A 91 11.35 1.95 12.68
N GLY A 92 11.15 2.27 11.40
CA GLY A 92 11.84 1.62 10.30
C GLY A 92 11.08 0.46 9.66
N ILE A 93 9.73 0.47 9.68
CA ILE A 93 8.95 -0.53 8.92
C ILE A 93 9.33 -0.45 7.46
N ARG A 94 9.66 -1.59 6.87
CA ARG A 94 10.12 -1.72 5.49
C ARG A 94 8.98 -2.24 4.64
N ILE A 95 8.70 -1.56 3.54
CA ILE A 95 7.76 -2.01 2.51
C ILE A 95 8.60 -2.27 1.26
N GLU A 96 8.68 -3.53 0.89
CA GLU A 96 9.49 -4.03 -0.20
C GLU A 96 8.57 -4.50 -1.32
N ASN A 97 9.01 -4.27 -2.55
CA ASN A 97 8.37 -4.81 -3.75
C ASN A 97 8.91 -6.22 -4.00
N SER A 98 8.02 -7.22 -4.09
CA SER A 98 8.42 -8.61 -4.33
C SER A 98 8.75 -8.95 -5.79
N ASP A 99 8.45 -8.06 -6.73
CA ASP A 99 8.47 -8.37 -8.17
C ASP A 99 9.35 -7.40 -8.99
N GLN A 100 9.44 -7.64 -10.30
CA GLN A 100 10.27 -6.94 -11.28
C GLN A 100 9.60 -5.73 -11.93
N LYS A 101 8.37 -5.39 -11.56
CA LYS A 101 7.66 -4.20 -12.03
C LYS A 101 7.45 -3.22 -10.89
N ASP A 102 7.26 -1.94 -11.19
CA ASP A 102 7.02 -0.92 -10.18
C ASP A 102 5.76 -1.21 -9.37
N ALA A 103 5.87 -1.26 -8.05
CA ALA A 103 4.73 -1.40 -7.14
C ALA A 103 4.25 -0.02 -6.67
N PHE A 104 2.94 0.10 -6.44
CA PHE A 104 2.31 1.31 -5.93
C PHE A 104 1.54 0.99 -4.67
N PHE A 105 1.76 1.76 -3.62
CA PHE A 105 1.02 1.58 -2.38
C PHE A 105 0.57 2.90 -1.79
N THR A 106 -0.53 2.86 -1.04
CA THR A 106 -1.05 3.98 -0.26
C THR A 106 -1.01 3.62 1.21
N LEU A 107 -0.46 4.52 2.02
CA LEU A 107 -0.51 4.41 3.47
C LEU A 107 -1.67 5.25 4.00
N SER A 108 -2.54 4.64 4.79
CA SER A 108 -3.51 5.34 5.63
C SER A 108 -3.07 5.22 7.07
N VAL A 109 -2.70 6.33 7.70
CA VAL A 109 -2.33 6.33 9.12
C VAL A 109 -3.46 6.92 9.94
N PHE A 110 -4.00 6.13 10.86
CA PHE A 110 -5.04 6.55 11.79
C PHE A 110 -4.39 7.34 12.94
N LEU A 111 -4.16 8.63 12.73
CA LEU A 111 -3.54 9.48 13.74
C LEU A 111 -4.37 10.70 14.03
N ASN A 112 -4.74 10.83 15.30
CA ASN A 112 -5.38 12.03 15.82
C ASN A 112 -4.42 13.25 15.86
N ARG A 113 -3.09 13.12 15.64
CA ARG A 113 -2.13 14.26 15.73
C ARG A 113 -0.85 14.15 14.88
N GLU A 114 -0.47 15.31 14.35
CA GLU A 114 0.64 15.80 13.49
C GLU A 114 2.07 15.21 13.59
N SER A 115 2.38 14.24 14.45
CA SER A 115 3.79 13.84 14.69
C SER A 115 4.31 12.66 13.84
N PHE A 116 3.54 12.16 12.87
CA PHE A 116 4.00 11.12 11.95
C PHE A 116 4.74 11.73 10.77
N LYS A 117 6.01 11.37 10.63
CA LYS A 117 6.79 11.74 9.45
C LYS A 117 6.46 10.73 8.35
N MET A 118 6.04 11.26 7.21
CA MET A 118 5.78 10.45 6.02
C MET A 118 7.02 9.64 5.62
N PRO A 119 6.84 8.43 5.07
CA PRO A 119 7.96 7.58 4.71
C PRO A 119 8.91 8.20 3.68
N GLU A 120 10.17 7.80 3.85
CA GLU A 120 11.25 8.06 2.92
C GLU A 120 11.42 6.80 2.07
N VAL A 121 11.48 6.95 0.75
CA VAL A 121 11.80 5.83 -0.15
C VAL A 121 13.31 5.79 -0.30
N GLU A 122 13.91 4.72 0.20
CA GLU A 122 15.36 4.51 0.13
C GLU A 122 15.68 3.48 -0.96
N LYS A 123 16.70 3.79 -1.76
CA LYS A 123 17.26 2.83 -2.71
C LYS A 123 18.21 1.91 -1.98
N GLN A 124 17.72 0.75 -1.54
CA GLN A 124 18.59 -0.28 -0.99
C GLN A 124 18.87 -1.31 -2.07
N LYS A 125 20.11 -1.39 -2.56
CA LYS A 125 20.54 -2.61 -3.24
C LYS A 125 20.44 -3.75 -2.24
N LEU A 126 19.43 -4.60 -2.39
CA LEU A 126 19.36 -5.90 -1.73
C LEU A 126 20.57 -6.76 -2.14
#